data_AF-A0A841YZL9-F1
#
_entry.id   AF-A0A841YZL9-F1
#
_cell.length_a   1.000
_cell.length_b   1.000
_cell.length_c   1.000
_cell.angle_alpha   90.00
_cell.angle_beta   90.00
_cell.angle_gamma   90.00
#
_symmetry.space_group_name_H-M   'P 1'
#
loop_
_entity.id
_entity.type
_entity.pdbx_description
1 polymer ?
#
loop_
_entity_poly.entity_id
_entity_poly.type
_entity_poly.pdbx_seq_one_letter_code
_entity_poly.pdbx_strand_id
1 'polypeptide(L)'
;MKKNIYQTIGHNTNNSMTLLRMISEEERWYTVSEISERLEVNQRTVQRYLADLLDKIEDYNDDKIQLHTAKNKGVLLEVKLGADVLNFELYLLEDNVTIMLMKSVFFEEFTSVKKFAMDHFLSETTIRRSLKQFQELMEPYEIGLKRETYEIVGQEEQVRMFLYCLFWRIYQGAMWPFDIVDRNTVTEASERLSSTLRLNLTHVQKKQVEYILAINIIRIRKRHKVKVKSQWEDYLDLENDYNSFVEMKTIFDSLNIHTEGEVYFFYLITETRSKIYDNTEIARRAMIPHQKNESDVYVATQAFLRLFSEDVIEIPEKKRDALFYSSFSVHLFCTLFKHFSVDINGYSYLQKLKEYYPNLHRKMDMLLDKLYAETGNALFLEKAFLLTRYGLIFSSIKGLTYFEKQVQIVMDTDLPKFAERNLRHQIYDTLKYRYKVRFLNKNSAPQADVILTTVATPMIVERYNRKKVLHIESELTARDFFNIVNIVVEVMSGK
;
A
#
# COMPACT_ATOMS: atom_id res chain seq x y z
N MET A 1 5.63 -5.18 -1.26
CA MET A 1 5.76 -4.64 -2.64
C MET A 1 6.53 -3.31 -2.77
N LYS A 2 6.20 -2.21 -2.05
CA LYS A 2 6.86 -0.88 -2.24
C LYS A 2 8.39 -0.90 -2.09
N LYS A 3 8.93 -1.55 -1.06
CA LYS A 3 10.40 -1.70 -0.90
C LYS A 3 11.00 -2.57 -2.01
N ASN A 4 10.34 -3.69 -2.33
CA ASN A 4 10.86 -4.64 -3.32
C ASN A 4 11.00 -4.02 -4.71
N ILE A 5 9.99 -3.32 -5.25
CA ILE A 5 10.08 -2.81 -6.64
C ILE A 5 11.24 -1.80 -6.83
N TYR A 6 11.42 -0.83 -5.92
CA TYR A 6 12.56 0.10 -6.03
C TYR A 6 13.91 -0.56 -5.71
N GLN A 7 13.93 -1.61 -4.89
CA GLN A 7 15.11 -2.46 -4.69
C GLN A 7 15.42 -3.31 -5.94
N THR A 8 14.40 -3.72 -6.70
CA THR A 8 14.50 -4.51 -7.93
C THR A 8 14.99 -3.68 -9.12
N ILE A 9 14.71 -2.36 -9.16
CA ILE A 9 15.08 -1.41 -10.25
C ILE A 9 16.62 -1.21 -10.41
N GLY A 10 17.45 -1.93 -9.66
CA GLY A 10 18.91 -1.91 -9.79
C GLY A 10 19.56 -0.80 -8.97
N HIS A 11 20.74 -1.09 -8.40
CA HIS A 11 21.38 -0.24 -7.39
C HIS A 11 21.66 1.20 -7.86
N ASN A 12 22.06 1.42 -9.11
CA ASN A 12 22.44 2.75 -9.60
C ASN A 12 21.23 3.68 -9.79
N THR A 13 20.15 3.22 -10.44
CA THR A 13 18.93 4.02 -10.60
C THR A 13 18.23 4.25 -9.27
N ASN A 14 18.27 3.26 -8.36
CA ASN A 14 17.80 3.47 -7.00
C ASN A 14 18.59 4.58 -6.28
N ASN A 15 19.91 4.65 -6.48
CA ASN A 15 20.74 5.70 -5.89
C ASN A 15 20.51 7.09 -6.51
N SER A 16 20.35 7.21 -7.84
CA SER A 16 20.02 8.50 -8.48
C SER A 16 18.62 9.00 -8.08
N MET A 17 17.64 8.10 -7.97
CA MET A 17 16.31 8.45 -7.46
C MET A 17 16.33 8.81 -5.97
N THR A 18 17.13 8.11 -5.17
CA THR A 18 17.31 8.44 -3.75
C THR A 18 18.03 9.78 -3.59
N LEU A 19 19.01 10.07 -4.46
CA LEU A 19 19.68 11.35 -4.53
C LEU A 19 18.70 12.49 -4.85
N LEU A 20 17.90 12.34 -5.92
CA LEU A 20 16.88 13.33 -6.28
C LEU A 20 15.93 13.60 -5.13
N ARG A 21 15.40 12.53 -4.51
CA ARG A 21 14.50 12.65 -3.36
C ARG A 21 15.16 13.37 -2.19
N MET A 22 16.40 13.02 -1.87
CA MET A 22 17.16 13.64 -0.80
C MET A 22 17.35 15.15 -1.03
N ILE A 23 17.79 15.56 -2.21
CA ILE A 23 18.01 16.98 -2.51
C ILE A 23 16.70 17.75 -2.69
N SER A 24 15.56 17.06 -2.83
CA SER A 24 14.22 17.64 -2.86
C SER A 24 13.55 17.80 -1.49
N GLU A 25 14.13 17.24 -0.41
CA GLU A 25 13.55 17.31 0.94
C GLU A 25 13.50 18.74 1.48
N GLU A 26 14.55 19.50 1.22
CA GLU A 26 14.72 20.88 1.67
C GLU A 26 15.38 21.69 0.55
N GLU A 27 14.85 22.90 0.29
CA GLU A 27 15.42 23.84 -0.67
C GLU A 27 16.70 24.47 -0.11
N ARG A 28 17.80 23.72 -0.13
CA ARG A 28 19.11 24.15 0.36
C ARG A 28 20.26 23.52 -0.41
N TRP A 29 21.46 24.01 -0.14
CA TRP A 29 22.69 23.45 -0.68
C TRP A 29 23.06 22.15 0.05
N TYR A 30 23.43 21.13 -0.73
CA TYR A 30 23.95 19.84 -0.28
C TYR A 30 25.38 19.66 -0.78
N THR A 31 26.31 19.39 0.13
CA THR A 31 27.70 19.12 -0.26
C THR A 31 27.85 17.69 -0.78
N VAL A 32 28.84 17.45 -1.64
CA VAL A 32 29.16 16.08 -2.12
C VAL A 32 29.52 15.14 -0.96
N SER A 33 30.13 15.66 0.11
CA SER A 33 30.46 14.86 1.31
C SER A 33 29.19 14.45 2.07
N GLU A 34 28.26 15.38 2.28
CA GLU A 34 26.97 15.10 2.92
C GLU A 34 26.19 14.03 2.15
N ILE A 35 26.11 14.17 0.83
CA ILE A 35 25.43 13.20 -0.03
C ILE A 35 26.14 11.83 0.02
N SER A 36 27.47 11.83 0.02
CA SER A 36 28.31 10.61 0.10
C SER A 36 28.06 9.84 1.39
N GLU A 37 27.97 10.54 2.53
CA GLU A 37 27.65 9.96 3.85
C GLU A 37 26.23 9.41 3.88
N ARG A 38 25.23 10.19 3.41
CA ARG A 38 23.82 9.77 3.42
C ARG A 38 23.52 8.60 2.48
N LEU A 39 24.18 8.53 1.32
CA LEU A 39 24.00 7.44 0.35
C LEU A 39 24.94 6.25 0.58
N GLU A 40 25.89 6.35 1.52
CA GLU A 40 26.92 5.35 1.78
C GLU A 40 27.73 4.95 0.52
N VAL A 41 27.97 5.93 -0.37
CA VAL A 41 28.78 5.74 -1.59
C VAL A 41 29.92 6.74 -1.61
N ASN A 42 31.02 6.41 -2.31
CA ASN A 42 32.15 7.32 -2.40
C ASN A 42 31.81 8.62 -3.18
N GLN A 43 32.54 9.69 -2.90
CA GLN A 43 32.30 11.01 -3.51
C GLN A 43 32.43 11.03 -5.05
N ARG A 44 33.28 10.18 -5.65
CA ARG A 44 33.39 10.08 -7.12
C ARG A 44 32.10 9.52 -7.74
N THR A 45 31.49 8.53 -7.09
CA THR A 45 30.20 7.97 -7.49
C THR A 45 29.10 9.02 -7.38
N VAL A 46 29.08 9.82 -6.30
CA VAL A 46 28.13 10.93 -6.15
C VAL A 46 28.27 11.95 -7.28
N GLN A 47 29.49 12.37 -7.62
CA GLN A 47 29.73 13.30 -8.72
C GLN A 47 29.21 12.77 -10.05
N ARG A 48 29.39 11.47 -10.33
CA ARG A 48 28.83 10.84 -11.53
C ARG A 48 27.30 10.85 -11.53
N TYR A 49 26.66 10.55 -10.40
CA TYR A 49 25.19 10.59 -10.31
C TYR A 49 24.64 12.02 -10.46
N LEU A 50 25.36 13.03 -9.94
CA LEU A 50 24.99 14.43 -10.12
C LEU A 50 25.15 14.88 -11.57
N ALA A 51 26.21 14.45 -12.27
CA ALA A 51 26.38 14.72 -13.69
C ALA A 51 25.25 14.08 -14.53
N ASP A 52 24.95 12.80 -14.30
CA ASP A 52 23.81 12.12 -14.96
C ASP A 52 22.47 12.82 -14.68
N LEU A 53 22.26 13.29 -13.45
CA LEU A 53 21.04 14.00 -13.08
C LEU A 53 20.96 15.39 -13.73
N LEU A 54 22.09 16.10 -13.85
CA LEU A 54 22.15 17.39 -14.57
C LEU A 54 21.76 17.20 -16.03
N ASP A 55 22.41 16.26 -16.72
CA ASP A 55 22.14 15.96 -18.13
C ASP A 55 20.65 15.62 -18.32
N LYS A 56 20.06 14.81 -17.43
CA LYS A 56 18.64 14.43 -17.48
C LYS A 56 17.67 15.57 -17.18
N ILE A 57 18.05 16.52 -16.33
CA ILE A 57 17.23 17.71 -16.06
C ILE A 57 17.26 18.65 -17.26
N GLU A 58 18.44 18.83 -17.87
CA GLU A 58 18.60 19.61 -19.10
C GLU A 58 17.79 18.98 -20.26
N ASP A 59 17.84 17.65 -20.41
CA ASP A 59 17.07 16.92 -21.42
C ASP A 59 15.56 16.98 -21.19
N TYR A 60 15.10 16.93 -19.93
CA TYR A 60 13.67 17.05 -19.59
C TYR A 60 13.12 18.46 -19.88
N ASN A 61 13.98 19.48 -19.82
CA ASN A 61 13.72 20.85 -20.26
C ASN A 61 12.46 21.49 -19.64
N ASP A 62 12.31 21.37 -18.31
CA ASP A 62 11.27 22.04 -17.51
C ASP A 62 11.89 23.21 -16.72
N ASP A 63 11.43 24.43 -16.98
CA ASP A 63 11.94 25.66 -16.35
C ASP A 63 11.64 25.76 -14.84
N LYS A 64 10.78 24.86 -14.34
CA LYS A 64 10.40 24.75 -12.93
C LYS A 64 11.24 23.73 -12.16
N ILE A 65 12.04 22.91 -12.82
CA ILE A 65 12.96 21.94 -12.20
C ILE A 65 14.37 22.28 -12.66
N GLN A 66 15.19 22.83 -11.78
CA GLN A 66 16.54 23.28 -12.11
C GLN A 66 17.53 22.78 -11.06
N LEU A 67 18.71 22.37 -11.51
CA LEU A 67 19.77 21.89 -10.62
C LEU A 67 20.97 22.83 -10.71
N HIS A 68 21.15 23.61 -9.64
CA HIS A 68 22.24 24.57 -9.55
C HIS A 68 23.46 23.91 -8.94
N THR A 69 24.64 24.19 -9.51
CA THR A 69 25.92 23.75 -8.96
C THR A 69 26.80 24.94 -8.61
N ALA A 70 27.46 24.88 -7.45
CA ALA A 70 28.40 25.92 -7.04
C ALA A 70 29.61 25.32 -6.33
N LYS A 71 30.80 25.80 -6.74
CA LYS A 71 32.08 25.38 -6.15
C LYS A 71 32.05 25.64 -4.64
N ASN A 72 32.39 24.62 -3.85
CA ASN A 72 32.38 24.60 -2.37
C ASN A 72 31.01 24.59 -1.68
N LYS A 73 29.89 24.86 -2.37
CA LYS A 73 28.53 24.70 -1.81
C LYS A 73 27.88 23.37 -2.18
N GLY A 74 28.30 22.78 -3.29
CA GLY A 74 27.74 21.53 -3.80
C GLY A 74 26.59 21.80 -4.77
N VAL A 75 25.42 21.20 -4.50
CA VAL A 75 24.25 21.25 -5.39
C VAL A 75 23.00 21.75 -4.68
N LEU A 76 22.12 22.42 -5.42
CA LEU A 76 20.81 22.87 -4.97
C LEU A 76 19.78 22.52 -6.05
N LEU A 77 18.78 21.72 -5.69
CA LEU A 77 17.62 21.49 -6.54
C LEU A 77 16.58 22.58 -6.27
N GLU A 78 16.28 23.39 -7.27
CA GLU A 78 15.20 24.36 -7.25
C GLU A 78 13.97 23.73 -7.91
N VAL A 79 12.88 23.59 -7.14
CA VAL A 79 11.59 23.12 -7.63
C VAL A 79 10.56 24.22 -7.41
N LYS A 80 10.15 24.88 -8.50
CA LYS A 80 9.17 25.97 -8.43
C LYS A 80 7.76 25.44 -8.25
N LEU A 81 6.88 26.29 -7.71
CA LEU A 81 5.47 25.96 -7.53
C LEU A 81 4.84 25.53 -8.87
N GLY A 82 4.17 24.38 -8.86
CA GLY A 82 3.53 23.82 -10.05
C GLY A 82 4.46 23.04 -10.99
N ALA A 83 5.68 22.70 -10.54
CA ALA A 83 6.51 21.67 -11.16
C ALA A 83 5.86 20.29 -11.02
N ASP A 84 5.94 19.47 -12.06
CA ASP A 84 5.47 18.09 -12.02
C ASP A 84 6.62 17.13 -11.70
N VAL A 85 7.05 17.17 -10.44
CA VAL A 85 8.15 16.33 -9.92
C VAL A 85 7.86 14.85 -10.13
N LEU A 86 6.59 14.45 -10.08
CA LEU A 86 6.20 13.05 -10.28
C LEU A 86 6.44 12.62 -11.74
N ASN A 87 6.09 13.43 -12.72
CA ASN A 87 6.38 13.12 -14.12
C ASN A 87 7.89 13.14 -14.41
N PHE A 88 8.65 14.03 -13.78
CA PHE A 88 10.11 13.98 -13.86
C PHE A 88 10.68 12.71 -13.23
N GLU A 89 10.22 12.30 -12.04
CA GLU A 89 10.59 11.01 -11.44
C GLU A 89 10.29 9.83 -12.38
N LEU A 90 9.16 9.85 -13.07
CA LEU A 90 8.77 8.81 -14.03
C LEU A 90 9.63 8.81 -15.29
N TYR A 91 9.99 9.99 -15.80
CA TYR A 91 10.92 10.14 -16.92
C TYR A 91 12.27 9.47 -16.59
N LEU A 92 12.82 9.71 -15.40
CA LEU A 92 14.06 9.06 -14.95
C LEU A 92 13.92 7.54 -14.79
N LEU A 93 12.72 7.06 -14.44
CA LEU A 93 12.45 5.63 -14.26
C LEU A 93 12.27 4.90 -15.59
N GLU A 94 11.67 5.52 -16.62
CA GLU A 94 11.49 4.91 -17.95
C GLU A 94 12.83 4.61 -18.65
N ASP A 95 13.89 5.37 -18.34
CA ASP A 95 15.27 5.13 -18.81
C ASP A 95 15.94 3.89 -18.15
N ASN A 96 15.31 3.30 -17.13
CA ASN A 96 15.88 2.15 -16.44
C ASN A 96 15.74 0.85 -17.23
N VAL A 97 16.86 0.14 -17.44
CA VAL A 97 16.88 -1.17 -18.13
C VAL A 97 15.88 -2.20 -17.56
N THR A 98 15.62 -2.20 -16.25
CA THR A 98 14.66 -3.13 -15.63
C THR A 98 13.23 -2.78 -16.00
N ILE A 99 12.90 -1.48 -16.04
CA ILE A 99 11.59 -1.00 -16.49
C ILE A 99 11.40 -1.27 -17.98
N MET A 100 12.40 -0.96 -18.81
CA MET A 100 12.37 -1.24 -20.25
C MET A 100 12.20 -2.74 -20.53
N LEU A 101 12.96 -3.59 -19.85
CA LEU A 101 12.86 -5.04 -19.98
C LEU A 101 11.49 -5.55 -19.53
N MET A 102 10.99 -5.08 -18.38
CA MET A 102 9.67 -5.42 -17.87
C MET A 102 8.57 -5.07 -18.88
N LYS A 103 8.60 -3.86 -19.45
CA LYS A 103 7.65 -3.45 -20.50
C LYS A 103 7.76 -4.34 -21.73
N SER A 104 8.98 -4.59 -22.21
CA SER A 104 9.22 -5.45 -23.37
C SER A 104 8.72 -6.89 -23.15
N VAL A 105 8.88 -7.45 -21.95
CA VAL A 105 8.34 -8.77 -21.59
C VAL A 105 6.81 -8.72 -21.51
N PHE A 106 6.23 -7.69 -20.90
CA PHE A 106 4.78 -7.52 -20.79
C PHE A 106 4.08 -7.37 -22.15
N PHE A 107 4.66 -6.59 -23.07
CA PHE A 107 4.17 -6.43 -24.44
C PHE A 107 4.53 -7.62 -25.36
N GLU A 108 5.25 -8.61 -24.84
CA GLU A 108 5.76 -9.77 -25.60
C GLU A 108 6.59 -9.38 -26.82
N GLU A 109 7.44 -8.37 -26.63
CA GLU A 109 8.42 -7.87 -27.60
C GLU A 109 9.84 -8.37 -27.28
N PHE A 110 10.04 -8.88 -26.06
CA PHE A 110 11.31 -9.46 -25.63
C PHE A 110 11.53 -10.84 -26.28
N THR A 111 12.46 -10.91 -27.24
CA THR A 111 12.73 -12.14 -28.01
C THR A 111 13.96 -12.90 -27.53
N SER A 112 15.04 -12.19 -27.19
CA SER A 112 16.26 -12.81 -26.66
C SER A 112 17.11 -11.80 -25.92
N VAL A 113 17.88 -12.28 -24.94
CA VAL A 113 18.89 -11.50 -24.21
C VAL A 113 19.85 -10.80 -25.17
N LYS A 114 20.35 -11.53 -26.19
CA LYS A 114 21.33 -11.00 -27.15
C LYS A 114 20.76 -9.85 -27.96
N LYS A 115 19.54 -10.01 -28.50
CA LYS A 115 18.90 -8.94 -29.30
C LYS A 115 18.62 -7.72 -28.44
N PHE A 116 18.01 -7.91 -27.26
CA PHE A 116 17.71 -6.80 -26.35
C PHE A 116 18.97 -6.06 -25.89
N ALA A 117 20.06 -6.79 -25.61
CA ALA A 117 21.36 -6.19 -25.28
C ALA A 117 21.91 -5.32 -26.42
N MET A 118 21.79 -5.79 -27.68
CA MET A 118 22.21 -5.05 -28.86
C MET A 118 21.35 -3.81 -29.11
N ASP A 119 20.02 -3.95 -29.06
CA ASP A 119 19.06 -2.88 -29.33
C ASP A 119 19.17 -1.73 -28.31
N HIS A 120 19.58 -2.03 -27.08
CA HIS A 120 19.74 -1.05 -25.99
C HIS A 120 21.20 -0.69 -25.67
N PHE A 121 22.19 -1.15 -26.45
CA PHE A 121 23.62 -0.89 -26.23
C PHE A 121 24.13 -1.30 -24.83
N LEU A 122 23.63 -2.43 -24.31
CA LEU A 122 23.97 -2.95 -22.98
C LEU A 122 24.66 -4.33 -23.07
N SER A 123 25.32 -4.74 -21.98
CA SER A 123 25.89 -6.09 -21.91
C SER A 123 24.81 -7.15 -21.67
N GLU A 124 24.96 -8.35 -22.27
CA GLU A 124 24.06 -9.48 -21.98
C GLU A 124 23.99 -9.81 -20.48
N THR A 125 25.08 -9.64 -19.74
CA THR A 125 25.14 -9.85 -18.29
C THR A 125 24.20 -8.91 -17.54
N THR A 126 24.12 -7.64 -17.96
CA THR A 126 23.19 -6.66 -17.40
C THR A 126 21.74 -7.09 -17.65
N ILE A 127 21.43 -7.49 -18.88
CA ILE A 127 20.09 -7.93 -19.28
C ILE A 127 19.67 -9.20 -18.52
N ARG A 128 20.56 -10.20 -18.39
CA ARG A 128 20.30 -11.43 -17.62
C ARG A 128 20.03 -11.14 -16.16
N ARG A 129 20.77 -10.20 -15.56
CA ARG A 129 20.54 -9.77 -14.17
C ARG A 129 19.17 -9.13 -14.01
N SER A 130 18.83 -8.19 -14.88
CA SER A 130 17.53 -7.51 -14.89
C SER A 130 16.36 -8.49 -15.09
N LEU A 131 16.48 -9.43 -16.04
CA LEU A 131 15.50 -10.49 -16.27
C LEU A 131 15.31 -11.36 -15.03
N LYS A 132 16.40 -11.77 -14.37
CA LYS A 132 16.36 -12.55 -13.14
C LYS A 132 15.65 -11.78 -12.02
N GLN A 133 15.97 -10.49 -11.85
CA GLN A 133 15.32 -9.63 -10.86
C GLN A 133 13.81 -9.51 -11.10
N PHE A 134 13.38 -9.41 -12.37
CA PHE A 134 11.97 -9.40 -12.71
C PHE A 134 11.29 -10.75 -12.43
N GLN A 135 11.95 -11.87 -12.74
CA GLN A 135 11.48 -13.22 -12.38
C GLN A 135 11.32 -13.39 -10.86
N GLU A 136 12.33 -13.01 -10.07
CA GLU A 136 12.31 -13.06 -8.60
C GLU A 136 11.20 -12.19 -8.00
N LEU A 137 10.78 -11.13 -8.69
CA LEU A 137 9.65 -10.29 -8.28
C LEU A 137 8.29 -10.98 -8.48
N MET A 138 8.16 -11.81 -9.52
CA MET A 138 6.94 -12.52 -9.91
C MET A 138 6.76 -13.86 -9.18
N GLU A 139 7.86 -14.54 -8.87
CA GLU A 139 7.87 -15.90 -8.30
C GLU A 139 6.99 -16.06 -7.05
N PRO A 140 6.97 -15.13 -6.06
CA PRO A 140 6.11 -15.26 -4.88
C PRO A 140 4.61 -15.29 -5.19
N TYR A 141 4.21 -14.82 -6.38
CA TYR A 141 2.82 -14.79 -6.83
C TYR A 141 2.46 -16.00 -7.68
N GLU A 142 3.33 -17.02 -7.75
CA GLU A 142 3.20 -18.20 -8.61
C GLU A 142 3.19 -17.84 -10.11
N ILE A 143 3.90 -16.76 -10.46
CA ILE A 143 4.03 -16.27 -11.83
C ILE A 143 5.48 -16.51 -12.28
N GLY A 144 5.64 -16.99 -13.51
CA GLY A 144 6.93 -17.26 -14.11
C GLY A 144 7.05 -16.74 -15.54
N LEU A 145 8.21 -17.00 -16.14
CA LEU A 145 8.44 -16.77 -17.56
C LEU A 145 8.61 -18.11 -18.28
N LYS A 146 7.97 -18.24 -19.43
CA LYS A 146 8.16 -19.39 -20.31
C LYS A 146 9.58 -19.37 -20.88
N ARG A 147 10.29 -20.49 -20.81
CA ARG A 147 11.73 -20.57 -21.11
C ARG A 147 12.10 -20.16 -22.53
N GLU A 148 11.25 -20.47 -23.49
CA GLU A 148 11.52 -20.30 -24.92
C GLU A 148 11.10 -18.92 -25.44
N THR A 149 9.97 -18.42 -24.96
CA THR A 149 9.30 -17.21 -25.47
C THR A 149 9.37 -16.02 -24.53
N TYR A 150 9.81 -16.22 -23.28
CA TYR A 150 9.77 -15.22 -22.21
C TYR A 150 8.37 -14.66 -21.91
N GLU A 151 7.31 -15.32 -22.39
CA GLU A 151 5.93 -14.96 -22.05
C GLU A 151 5.69 -15.11 -20.55
N ILE A 152 4.98 -14.16 -19.95
CA ILE A 152 4.53 -14.25 -18.55
C ILE A 152 3.44 -15.31 -18.46
N VAL A 153 3.65 -16.31 -17.60
CA VAL A 153 2.77 -17.47 -17.40
C VAL A 153 2.39 -17.65 -15.93
N GLY A 154 1.17 -18.12 -15.70
CA GLY A 154 0.56 -18.34 -14.38
C GLY A 154 -0.96 -18.49 -14.52
N GLN A 155 -1.70 -18.47 -13.42
CA GLN A 155 -3.15 -18.24 -13.49
C GLN A 155 -3.40 -16.81 -14.01
N GLU A 156 -4.24 -16.64 -15.03
CA GLU A 156 -4.25 -15.38 -15.79
C GLU A 156 -4.80 -14.19 -14.98
N GLU A 157 -5.79 -14.41 -14.12
CA GLU A 157 -6.28 -13.44 -13.15
C GLU A 157 -5.20 -12.99 -12.16
N GLN A 158 -4.37 -13.94 -11.69
CA GLN A 158 -3.24 -13.70 -10.81
C GLN A 158 -2.17 -12.85 -11.53
N VAL A 159 -1.83 -13.21 -12.77
CA VAL A 159 -0.91 -12.47 -13.64
C VAL A 159 -1.38 -11.03 -13.84
N ARG A 160 -2.66 -10.85 -14.20
CA ARG A 160 -3.24 -9.51 -14.43
C ARG A 160 -3.26 -8.66 -13.18
N MET A 161 -3.57 -9.25 -12.02
CA MET A 161 -3.54 -8.53 -10.75
C MET A 161 -2.12 -8.12 -10.36
N PHE A 162 -1.13 -8.99 -10.57
CA PHE A 162 0.29 -8.67 -10.36
C PHE A 162 0.74 -7.51 -11.26
N LEU A 163 0.46 -7.61 -12.56
CA LEU A 163 0.80 -6.55 -13.53
C LEU A 163 0.11 -5.23 -13.16
N TYR A 164 -1.17 -5.28 -12.79
CA TYR A 164 -1.89 -4.11 -12.33
C TYR A 164 -1.20 -3.48 -11.10
N CYS A 165 -0.91 -4.28 -10.08
CA CYS A 165 -0.21 -3.83 -8.89
C CYS A 165 1.15 -3.20 -9.25
N LEU A 166 1.90 -3.80 -10.18
CA LEU A 166 3.22 -3.32 -10.62
C LEU A 166 3.12 -1.99 -11.36
N PHE A 167 2.30 -1.89 -12.40
CA PHE A 167 2.10 -0.65 -13.18
C PHE A 167 1.50 0.45 -12.31
N TRP A 168 0.47 0.16 -11.52
CA TRP A 168 -0.12 1.16 -10.62
C TRP A 168 0.88 1.67 -9.58
N ARG A 169 1.76 0.80 -9.08
CA ARG A 169 2.82 1.19 -8.13
C ARG A 169 3.82 2.18 -8.73
N ILE A 170 4.23 1.94 -9.98
CA ILE A 170 5.23 2.75 -10.68
C ILE A 170 4.60 4.09 -11.08
N TYR A 171 3.53 4.05 -11.87
CA TYR A 171 3.01 5.23 -12.57
C TYR A 171 1.93 6.00 -11.79
N GLN A 172 1.20 5.34 -10.88
CA GLN A 172 0.15 5.94 -10.04
C GLN A 172 -0.89 6.77 -10.83
N GLY A 173 -1.09 6.45 -12.11
CA GLY A 173 -1.98 7.19 -13.01
C GLY A 173 -1.47 8.57 -13.46
N ALA A 174 -0.22 8.94 -13.18
CA ALA A 174 0.39 10.17 -13.68
C ALA A 174 0.74 10.08 -15.17
N MET A 175 1.23 8.92 -15.62
CA MET A 175 1.54 8.62 -17.01
C MET A 175 0.66 7.47 -17.55
N TRP A 176 0.55 7.32 -18.86
CA TRP A 176 -0.08 6.16 -19.51
C TRP A 176 0.99 5.25 -20.11
N PRO A 177 1.30 4.09 -19.50
CA PRO A 177 2.42 3.25 -19.91
C PRO A 177 2.07 2.19 -20.97
N PHE A 178 0.88 2.27 -21.59
CA PHE A 178 0.31 1.21 -22.42
C PHE A 178 0.27 1.61 -23.91
N ASP A 179 1.44 1.62 -24.56
CA ASP A 179 1.62 2.19 -25.90
C ASP A 179 0.75 1.55 -26.99
N ILE A 180 0.43 0.26 -26.85
CA ILE A 180 -0.40 -0.49 -27.82
C ILE A 180 -1.91 -0.37 -27.59
N VAL A 181 -2.34 0.36 -26.55
CA VAL A 181 -3.75 0.58 -26.25
C VAL A 181 -4.05 2.07 -26.19
N ASP A 182 -4.94 2.51 -27.06
CA ASP A 182 -5.43 3.88 -27.06
C ASP A 182 -6.14 4.21 -25.75
N ARG A 183 -5.65 5.26 -25.08
CA ARG A 183 -6.17 5.67 -23.77
C ARG A 183 -7.61 6.17 -23.84
N ASN A 184 -7.97 6.87 -24.92
CA ASN A 184 -9.32 7.45 -25.06
C ASN A 184 -10.36 6.33 -25.15
N THR A 185 -10.09 5.30 -25.95
CA THR A 185 -10.92 4.09 -26.07
C THR A 185 -11.13 3.42 -24.71
N VAL A 186 -10.06 3.29 -23.91
CA VAL A 186 -10.16 2.70 -22.56
C VAL A 186 -10.92 3.59 -21.59
N THR A 187 -10.74 4.91 -21.70
CA THR A 187 -11.42 5.90 -20.86
C THR A 187 -12.93 5.83 -21.12
N GLU A 188 -13.34 5.83 -22.39
CA GLU A 188 -14.75 5.70 -22.77
C GLU A 188 -15.37 4.38 -22.26
N ALA A 189 -14.66 3.25 -22.45
CA ALA A 189 -15.11 1.96 -21.93
C ALA A 189 -15.22 1.95 -20.39
N SER A 190 -14.25 2.54 -19.70
CA SER A 190 -14.24 2.67 -18.23
C SER A 190 -15.45 3.48 -17.74
N GLU A 191 -15.79 4.58 -18.41
CA GLU A 191 -16.94 5.42 -18.08
C GLU A 191 -18.27 4.71 -18.33
N ARG A 192 -18.40 4.00 -19.45
CA ARG A 192 -19.57 3.19 -19.77
C ARG A 192 -19.76 2.07 -18.74
N LEU A 193 -18.70 1.32 -18.42
CA LEU A 193 -18.75 0.25 -17.41
C LEU A 193 -19.11 0.79 -16.01
N SER A 194 -18.51 1.91 -15.62
CA SER A 194 -18.82 2.56 -14.35
C SER A 194 -20.29 2.99 -14.28
N SER A 195 -20.86 3.44 -15.39
CA SER A 195 -22.27 3.83 -15.49
C SER A 195 -23.20 2.62 -15.43
N THR A 196 -22.92 1.57 -16.21
CA THR A 196 -23.67 0.29 -16.20
C THR A 196 -23.70 -0.34 -14.82
N LEU A 197 -22.58 -0.29 -14.09
CA LEU A 197 -22.46 -0.83 -12.73
C LEU A 197 -22.83 0.20 -11.65
N ARG A 198 -23.27 1.41 -12.02
CA ARG A 198 -23.67 2.51 -11.11
C ARG A 198 -22.61 2.84 -10.05
N LEU A 199 -21.33 2.77 -10.44
CA LEU A 199 -20.20 2.97 -9.54
C LEU A 199 -19.91 4.46 -9.34
N ASN A 200 -19.93 4.89 -8.08
CA ASN A 200 -19.51 6.24 -7.68
C ASN A 200 -17.98 6.31 -7.46
N LEU A 201 -17.22 6.25 -8.56
CA LEU A 201 -15.76 6.25 -8.54
C LEU A 201 -15.17 7.66 -8.46
N THR A 202 -14.16 7.82 -7.61
CA THR A 202 -13.29 9.01 -7.62
C THR A 202 -12.43 9.05 -8.90
N HIS A 203 -11.83 10.20 -9.21
CA HIS A 203 -10.91 10.32 -10.36
C HIS A 203 -9.77 9.29 -10.34
N VAL A 204 -9.16 9.07 -9.16
CA VAL A 204 -8.11 8.06 -8.98
C VAL A 204 -8.66 6.66 -9.27
N GLN A 205 -9.85 6.34 -8.76
CA GLN A 205 -10.48 5.02 -8.99
C GLN A 205 -10.86 4.77 -10.44
N LYS A 206 -11.23 5.80 -11.20
CA LYS A 206 -11.44 5.70 -12.66
C LYS A 206 -10.15 5.34 -13.38
N LYS A 207 -9.03 6.02 -13.07
CA LYS A 207 -7.70 5.68 -13.60
C LYS A 207 -7.28 4.24 -13.25
N GLN A 208 -7.62 3.76 -12.06
CA GLN A 208 -7.38 2.36 -11.69
C GLN A 208 -8.16 1.38 -12.58
N VAL A 209 -9.43 1.67 -12.88
CA VAL A 209 -10.23 0.85 -13.81
C VAL A 209 -9.64 0.90 -15.22
N GLU A 210 -9.22 2.08 -15.70
CA GLU A 210 -8.54 2.22 -17.00
C GLU A 210 -7.29 1.32 -17.09
N TYR A 211 -6.46 1.32 -16.05
CA TYR A 211 -5.27 0.46 -16.00
C TYR A 211 -5.61 -1.04 -16.05
N ILE A 212 -6.63 -1.46 -15.30
CA ILE A 212 -7.10 -2.85 -15.31
C ILE A 212 -7.58 -3.24 -16.71
N LEU A 213 -8.39 -2.38 -17.34
CA LEU A 213 -8.92 -2.61 -18.68
C LEU A 213 -7.80 -2.68 -19.72
N ALA A 214 -6.83 -1.76 -19.68
CA ALA A 214 -5.70 -1.78 -20.60
C ALA A 214 -4.88 -3.07 -20.48
N ILE A 215 -4.56 -3.49 -19.25
CA ILE A 215 -3.85 -4.75 -19.01
C ILE A 215 -4.66 -5.94 -19.52
N ASN A 216 -5.96 -6.00 -19.24
CA ASN A 216 -6.83 -7.07 -19.73
C ASN A 216 -6.83 -7.10 -21.27
N ILE A 217 -7.03 -5.96 -21.94
CA ILE A 217 -7.02 -5.85 -23.41
C ILE A 217 -5.70 -6.36 -23.99
N ILE A 218 -4.57 -5.95 -23.41
CA ILE A 218 -3.23 -6.37 -23.88
C ILE A 218 -3.07 -7.88 -23.77
N ARG A 219 -3.39 -8.45 -22.59
CA ARG A 219 -3.29 -9.89 -22.35
C ARG A 219 -4.20 -10.70 -23.28
N ILE A 220 -5.43 -10.23 -23.49
CA ILE A 220 -6.39 -10.87 -24.41
C ILE A 220 -5.88 -10.84 -25.86
N ARG A 221 -5.34 -9.71 -26.33
CA ARG A 221 -4.75 -9.60 -27.68
C ARG A 221 -3.56 -10.54 -27.88
N LYS A 222 -2.82 -10.84 -26.81
CA LYS A 222 -1.75 -11.84 -26.76
C LYS A 222 -2.24 -13.27 -26.47
N ARG A 223 -3.56 -13.49 -26.52
CA ARG A 223 -4.24 -14.78 -26.36
C ARG A 223 -4.17 -15.37 -24.95
N HIS A 224 -3.84 -14.55 -23.95
CA HIS A 224 -3.94 -14.92 -22.53
C HIS A 224 -5.31 -14.53 -21.99
N LYS A 225 -6.20 -15.52 -21.92
CA LYS A 225 -7.61 -15.35 -21.54
C LYS A 225 -7.88 -15.93 -20.17
N VAL A 226 -8.75 -15.27 -19.42
CA VAL A 226 -9.25 -15.83 -18.16
C VAL A 226 -10.19 -16.98 -18.46
N LYS A 227 -10.02 -18.09 -17.73
CA LYS A 227 -10.92 -19.24 -17.77
C LYS A 227 -11.94 -19.11 -16.65
N VAL A 228 -13.22 -19.32 -16.96
CA VAL A 228 -14.27 -19.40 -15.93
C VAL A 228 -13.97 -20.59 -15.02
N LYS A 229 -14.02 -20.34 -13.71
CA LYS A 229 -13.91 -21.38 -12.67
C LYS A 229 -15.32 -21.77 -12.25
N SER A 230 -15.55 -23.04 -11.94
CA SER A 230 -16.87 -23.53 -11.53
C SER A 230 -17.44 -22.75 -10.34
N GLN A 231 -16.62 -22.43 -9.35
CA GLN A 231 -17.02 -21.65 -8.17
C GLN A 231 -17.50 -20.22 -8.50
N TRP A 232 -17.16 -19.65 -9.66
CA TRP A 232 -17.61 -18.31 -10.03
C TRP A 232 -19.08 -18.27 -10.46
N GLU A 233 -19.64 -19.42 -10.86
CA GLU A 233 -21.07 -19.58 -11.11
C GLU A 233 -21.86 -19.47 -9.80
N ASP A 234 -21.26 -19.85 -8.67
CA ASP A 234 -21.87 -19.68 -7.35
C ASP A 234 -21.87 -18.20 -6.91
N TYR A 235 -20.98 -17.39 -7.49
CA TYR A 235 -20.76 -15.99 -7.09
C TYR A 235 -21.59 -15.01 -7.91
N LEU A 236 -21.91 -15.34 -9.16
CA LEU A 236 -22.63 -14.45 -10.07
C LEU A 236 -23.88 -15.13 -10.61
N ASP A 237 -25.03 -14.47 -10.43
CA ASP A 237 -26.28 -14.87 -11.07
C ASP A 237 -26.53 -13.95 -12.27
N LEU A 238 -25.93 -14.31 -13.41
CA LEU A 238 -26.01 -13.51 -14.63
C LEU A 238 -27.43 -13.43 -15.21
N GLU A 239 -28.31 -14.35 -14.85
CA GLU A 239 -29.73 -14.30 -15.25
C GLU A 239 -30.47 -13.24 -14.43
N ASN A 240 -30.19 -13.15 -13.13
CA ASN A 240 -30.79 -12.13 -12.26
C ASN A 240 -30.20 -10.72 -12.48
N ASP A 241 -28.95 -10.59 -12.94
CA ASP A 241 -28.33 -9.31 -13.34
C ASP A 241 -28.17 -9.16 -14.87
N TYR A 242 -29.13 -9.71 -15.61
CA TYR A 242 -29.06 -9.82 -17.07
C TYR A 242 -28.80 -8.47 -17.77
N ASN A 243 -29.43 -7.39 -17.32
CA ASN A 243 -29.29 -6.07 -17.96
C ASN A 243 -27.85 -5.54 -17.86
N SER A 244 -27.25 -5.54 -16.66
CA SER A 244 -25.86 -5.10 -16.50
C SER A 244 -24.90 -6.03 -17.23
N PHE A 245 -25.16 -7.34 -17.22
CA PHE A 245 -24.35 -8.30 -17.96
C PHE A 245 -24.37 -8.05 -19.48
N VAL A 246 -25.55 -7.84 -20.07
CA VAL A 246 -25.70 -7.56 -21.51
C VAL A 246 -25.01 -6.25 -21.91
N GLU A 247 -25.17 -5.19 -21.11
CA GLU A 247 -24.49 -3.92 -21.35
C GLU A 247 -22.96 -4.07 -21.28
N MET A 248 -22.46 -4.76 -20.25
CA MET A 248 -21.03 -5.05 -20.12
C MET A 248 -20.52 -5.86 -21.31
N LYS A 249 -21.24 -6.92 -21.70
CA LYS A 249 -20.88 -7.72 -22.87
C LYS A 249 -20.80 -6.87 -24.14
N THR A 250 -21.75 -5.97 -24.33
CA THR A 250 -21.75 -5.02 -25.47
C THR A 250 -20.53 -4.10 -25.44
N ILE A 251 -20.12 -3.61 -24.26
CA ILE A 251 -18.90 -2.81 -24.12
C ILE A 251 -17.66 -3.65 -24.44
N PHE A 252 -17.57 -4.87 -23.92
CA PHE A 252 -16.46 -5.78 -24.18
C PHE A 252 -16.38 -6.18 -25.66
N ASP A 253 -17.51 -6.41 -26.32
CA ASP A 253 -17.59 -6.68 -27.76
C ASP A 253 -17.06 -5.49 -28.57
N SER A 254 -17.36 -4.24 -28.16
CA SER A 254 -16.79 -3.04 -28.80
C SER A 254 -15.27 -2.90 -28.64
N LEU A 255 -14.69 -3.62 -27.67
CA LEU A 255 -13.24 -3.75 -27.47
C LEU A 255 -12.65 -4.99 -28.15
N ASN A 256 -13.44 -5.70 -28.96
CA ASN A 256 -13.08 -6.98 -29.61
C ASN A 256 -12.78 -8.09 -28.58
N ILE A 257 -13.50 -8.11 -27.46
CA ILE A 257 -13.40 -9.11 -26.39
C ILE A 257 -14.69 -9.94 -26.35
N HIS A 258 -14.59 -11.19 -26.83
CA HIS A 258 -15.75 -12.08 -26.99
C HIS A 258 -15.73 -13.30 -26.06
N THR A 259 -15.03 -13.22 -24.92
CA THR A 259 -14.86 -14.35 -24.00
C THR A 259 -15.57 -14.05 -22.68
N GLU A 260 -16.52 -14.90 -22.32
CA GLU A 260 -17.38 -14.71 -21.14
C GLU A 260 -16.58 -14.64 -19.83
N GLY A 261 -15.52 -15.42 -19.70
CA GLY A 261 -14.62 -15.37 -18.54
C GLY A 261 -14.03 -13.98 -18.25
N GLU A 262 -13.93 -13.11 -19.25
CA GLU A 262 -13.45 -11.74 -19.10
C GLU A 262 -14.50 -10.84 -18.43
N VAL A 263 -15.78 -11.08 -18.71
CA VAL A 263 -16.90 -10.36 -18.09
C VAL A 263 -17.03 -10.80 -16.63
N TYR A 264 -16.99 -12.12 -16.37
CA TYR A 264 -16.97 -12.68 -15.01
C TYR A 264 -15.83 -12.08 -14.19
N PHE A 265 -14.62 -12.11 -14.73
CA PHE A 265 -13.45 -11.59 -14.03
C PHE A 265 -13.57 -10.10 -13.69
N PHE A 266 -14.06 -9.29 -14.64
CA PHE A 266 -14.25 -7.85 -14.39
C PHE A 266 -15.32 -7.56 -13.33
N TYR A 267 -16.39 -8.37 -13.30
CA TYR A 267 -17.42 -8.23 -12.28
C TYR A 267 -16.85 -8.57 -10.89
N LEU A 268 -16.20 -9.73 -10.78
CA LEU A 268 -15.62 -10.20 -9.52
C LEU A 268 -14.51 -9.28 -8.99
N ILE A 269 -13.62 -8.78 -9.85
CA ILE A 269 -12.60 -7.82 -9.40
C ILE A 269 -13.22 -6.49 -8.94
N THR A 270 -14.36 -6.09 -9.52
CA THR A 270 -15.11 -4.91 -9.05
C THR A 270 -15.66 -5.14 -7.64
N GLU A 271 -16.19 -6.33 -7.37
CA GLU A 271 -16.70 -6.74 -6.04
C GLU A 271 -15.63 -6.84 -4.95
N THR A 272 -14.35 -6.95 -5.29
CA THR A 272 -13.28 -6.85 -4.29
C THR A 272 -13.16 -5.46 -3.64
N ARG A 273 -13.86 -4.44 -4.17
CA ARG A 273 -13.81 -3.05 -3.68
C ARG A 273 -14.93 -2.77 -2.68
N SER A 274 -14.60 -2.65 -1.39
CA SER A 274 -15.58 -2.39 -0.33
C SER A 274 -16.52 -1.19 -0.59
N LYS A 275 -16.03 -0.14 -1.27
CA LYS A 275 -16.79 1.08 -1.55
C LYS A 275 -18.00 0.86 -2.47
N ILE A 276 -18.03 -0.20 -3.29
CA ILE A 276 -19.20 -0.45 -4.15
C ILE A 276 -20.44 -0.78 -3.33
N TYR A 277 -20.24 -1.34 -2.13
CA TYR A 277 -21.32 -1.77 -1.24
C TYR A 277 -21.92 -0.61 -0.44
N ASP A 278 -21.36 0.60 -0.53
CA ASP A 278 -21.97 1.81 0.03
C ASP A 278 -23.30 2.13 -0.67
N ASN A 279 -23.48 1.65 -1.91
CA ASN A 279 -24.76 1.68 -2.61
C ASN A 279 -25.57 0.43 -2.25
N THR A 280 -26.66 0.60 -1.51
CA THR A 280 -27.49 -0.48 -0.99
C THR A 280 -28.06 -1.39 -2.07
N GLU A 281 -28.41 -0.85 -3.24
CA GLU A 281 -28.97 -1.66 -4.33
C GLU A 281 -27.89 -2.52 -4.99
N ILE A 282 -26.69 -1.96 -5.19
CA ILE A 282 -25.54 -2.73 -5.69
C ILE A 282 -25.17 -3.81 -4.68
N ALA A 283 -25.10 -3.48 -3.39
CA ALA A 283 -24.75 -4.41 -2.34
C ALA A 283 -25.75 -5.58 -2.27
N ARG A 284 -27.05 -5.28 -2.28
CA ARG A 284 -28.11 -6.29 -2.30
C ARG A 284 -27.96 -7.21 -3.51
N ARG A 285 -27.81 -6.63 -4.70
CA ARG A 285 -27.69 -7.39 -5.96
C ARG A 285 -26.47 -8.31 -5.95
N ALA A 286 -25.30 -7.79 -5.56
CA ALA A 286 -24.08 -8.57 -5.44
C ALA A 286 -24.25 -9.75 -4.48
N MET A 287 -24.96 -9.59 -3.35
CA MET A 287 -25.10 -10.66 -2.36
C MET A 287 -26.10 -11.77 -2.71
N ILE A 288 -27.07 -11.52 -3.62
CA ILE A 288 -28.09 -12.52 -3.98
C ILE A 288 -27.50 -13.88 -4.37
N PRO A 289 -26.59 -13.99 -5.35
CA PRO A 289 -25.98 -15.26 -5.74
C PRO A 289 -25.24 -15.91 -4.56
N HIS A 290 -24.43 -15.12 -3.86
CA HIS A 290 -23.63 -15.58 -2.73
C HIS A 290 -24.48 -16.17 -1.59
N GLN A 291 -25.65 -15.58 -1.32
CA GLN A 291 -26.61 -16.05 -0.33
C GLN A 291 -27.38 -17.29 -0.80
N LYS A 292 -27.88 -17.26 -2.04
CA LYS A 292 -28.66 -18.35 -2.65
C LYS A 292 -27.86 -19.64 -2.74
N ASN A 293 -26.59 -19.53 -3.14
CA ASN A 293 -25.71 -20.66 -3.40
C ASN A 293 -24.84 -21.03 -2.18
N GLU A 294 -24.98 -20.32 -1.05
CA GLU A 294 -24.11 -20.47 0.13
C GLU A 294 -22.63 -20.49 -0.25
N SER A 295 -22.23 -19.56 -1.12
CA SER A 295 -20.87 -19.51 -1.64
C SER A 295 -19.83 -19.57 -0.53
N ASP A 296 -18.69 -20.22 -0.81
CA ASP A 296 -17.61 -20.41 0.16
C ASP A 296 -17.12 -19.10 0.79
N VAL A 297 -17.05 -18.01 0.00
CA VAL A 297 -16.69 -16.66 0.48
C VAL A 297 -17.73 -16.09 1.45
N TYR A 298 -19.01 -16.30 1.16
CA TYR A 298 -20.11 -15.82 2.00
C TYR A 298 -20.10 -16.53 3.36
N VAL A 299 -20.05 -17.87 3.34
CA VAL A 299 -19.99 -18.70 4.55
C VAL A 299 -18.75 -18.36 5.39
N ALA A 300 -17.58 -18.21 4.75
CA ALA A 300 -16.36 -17.78 5.43
C ALA A 300 -16.51 -16.38 6.08
N THR A 301 -17.18 -15.44 5.40
CA THR A 301 -17.42 -14.10 5.95
C THR A 301 -18.38 -14.10 7.13
N GLN A 302 -19.41 -14.95 7.09
CA GLN A 302 -20.31 -15.14 8.22
C GLN A 302 -19.59 -15.73 9.43
N ALA A 303 -18.75 -16.77 9.21
CA ALA A 303 -17.90 -17.35 10.25
C ALA A 303 -16.95 -16.30 10.85
N PHE A 304 -16.32 -15.46 10.00
CA PHE A 304 -15.50 -14.35 10.45
C PHE A 304 -16.25 -13.40 11.39
N LEU A 305 -17.42 -12.89 11.00
CA LEU A 305 -18.15 -11.95 11.87
C LEU A 305 -18.56 -12.58 13.19
N ARG A 306 -18.97 -13.85 13.16
CA ARG A 306 -19.36 -14.58 14.36
C ARG A 306 -18.17 -14.74 15.32
N LEU A 307 -17.08 -15.33 14.85
CA LEU A 307 -15.88 -15.55 15.67
C LEU A 307 -15.20 -14.23 16.09
N PHE A 308 -15.22 -13.21 15.23
CA PHE A 308 -14.73 -11.89 15.60
C PHE A 308 -15.55 -11.29 16.75
N SER A 309 -16.88 -11.39 16.70
CA SER A 309 -17.75 -10.90 17.76
C SER A 309 -17.63 -11.68 19.06
N GLU A 310 -17.39 -13.00 18.98
CA GLU A 310 -17.23 -13.89 20.14
C GLU A 310 -15.85 -13.74 20.82
N ASP A 311 -14.77 -13.78 20.04
CA ASP A 311 -13.41 -13.92 20.56
C ASP A 311 -12.62 -12.60 20.63
N VAL A 312 -13.02 -11.59 19.86
CA VAL A 312 -12.27 -10.33 19.75
C VAL A 312 -13.02 -9.20 20.43
N ILE A 313 -14.16 -8.80 19.86
CA ILE A 313 -14.98 -7.71 20.41
C ILE A 313 -16.37 -7.70 19.78
N GLU A 314 -17.38 -7.42 20.60
CA GLU A 314 -18.76 -7.23 20.15
C GLU A 314 -18.84 -6.19 19.03
N ILE A 315 -19.50 -6.58 17.93
CA ILE A 315 -19.71 -5.72 16.77
C ILE A 315 -20.95 -4.87 17.02
N PRO A 316 -20.85 -3.53 17.03
CA PRO A 316 -22.02 -2.67 17.16
C PRO A 316 -23.00 -2.92 16.00
N GLU A 317 -24.29 -3.07 16.31
CA GLU A 317 -25.34 -3.37 15.32
C GLU A 317 -25.30 -2.41 14.12
N LYS A 318 -25.18 -1.10 14.39
CA LYS A 318 -25.09 -0.05 13.37
C LYS A 318 -23.89 -0.17 12.41
N LYS A 319 -22.90 -0.99 12.75
CA LYS A 319 -21.68 -1.21 11.95
C LYS A 319 -21.66 -2.59 11.30
N ARG A 320 -22.60 -3.47 11.61
CA ARG A 320 -22.57 -4.88 11.20
C ARG A 320 -22.50 -5.05 9.69
N ASP A 321 -23.34 -4.35 8.94
CA ASP A 321 -23.38 -4.45 7.47
C ASP A 321 -22.11 -3.90 6.82
N ALA A 322 -21.65 -2.73 7.26
CA ALA A 322 -20.41 -2.13 6.75
C ALA A 322 -19.20 -3.06 6.99
N LEU A 323 -19.14 -3.71 8.16
CA LEU A 323 -18.12 -4.69 8.47
C LEU A 323 -18.27 -5.97 7.65
N PHE A 324 -19.50 -6.44 7.45
CA PHE A 324 -19.77 -7.57 6.59
C PHE A 324 -19.23 -7.32 5.18
N TYR A 325 -19.66 -6.25 4.51
CA TYR A 325 -19.25 -5.95 3.14
C TYR A 325 -17.75 -5.68 3.02
N SER A 326 -17.16 -4.98 3.99
CA SER A 326 -15.71 -4.76 4.00
C SER A 326 -14.92 -6.06 4.20
N SER A 327 -15.45 -7.02 4.96
CA SER A 327 -14.80 -8.32 5.18
C SER A 327 -15.01 -9.22 3.97
N PHE A 328 -16.22 -9.23 3.42
CA PHE A 328 -16.59 -9.95 2.21
C PHE A 328 -15.69 -9.57 1.04
N SER A 329 -15.53 -8.26 0.77
CA SER A 329 -14.70 -7.81 -0.35
C SER A 329 -13.22 -8.23 -0.21
N VAL A 330 -12.73 -8.28 1.04
CA VAL A 330 -11.38 -8.75 1.41
C VAL A 330 -11.26 -10.27 1.24
N HIS A 331 -12.26 -11.05 1.66
CA HIS A 331 -12.29 -12.50 1.49
C HIS A 331 -12.43 -12.90 0.02
N LEU A 332 -13.25 -12.19 -0.76
CA LEU A 332 -13.36 -12.38 -2.20
C LEU A 332 -12.01 -12.13 -2.87
N PHE A 333 -11.30 -11.06 -2.49
CA PHE A 333 -9.95 -10.80 -2.98
C PHE A 333 -8.99 -11.98 -2.71
N CYS A 334 -8.95 -12.52 -1.48
CA CYS A 334 -8.13 -13.69 -1.12
C CYS A 334 -8.58 -15.00 -1.81
N THR A 335 -9.83 -15.04 -2.29
CA THR A 335 -10.35 -16.18 -3.03
C THR A 335 -9.91 -16.12 -4.49
N LEU A 336 -9.91 -14.93 -5.08
CA LEU A 336 -9.47 -14.68 -6.46
C LEU A 336 -7.94 -14.67 -6.62
N PHE A 337 -7.21 -14.17 -5.62
CA PHE A 337 -5.78 -13.92 -5.71
C PHE A 337 -5.03 -14.47 -4.49
N LYS A 338 -3.83 -15.00 -4.72
CA LYS A 338 -2.99 -15.65 -3.70
C LYS A 338 -1.68 -14.90 -3.49
N HIS A 339 -1.14 -14.95 -2.27
CA HIS A 339 0.18 -14.39 -1.90
C HIS A 339 0.33 -12.87 -2.05
N PHE A 340 -0.78 -12.13 -2.16
CA PHE A 340 -0.76 -10.67 -2.17
C PHE A 340 -0.67 -10.08 -0.76
N SER A 341 0.00 -8.93 -0.64
CA SER A 341 0.06 -8.16 0.61
C SER A 341 -0.62 -6.79 0.50
N VAL A 342 -1.18 -6.48 -0.66
CA VAL A 342 -1.86 -5.21 -1.00
C VAL A 342 -3.08 -5.53 -1.84
N ASP A 343 -4.09 -4.67 -1.75
CA ASP A 343 -5.29 -4.79 -2.58
C ASP A 343 -5.13 -3.97 -3.86
N ILE A 344 -6.24 -3.80 -4.56
CA ILE A 344 -6.34 -2.98 -5.77
C ILE A 344 -5.93 -1.51 -5.55
N ASN A 345 -5.86 -1.00 -4.33
CA ASN A 345 -5.36 0.34 -4.09
C ASN A 345 -3.82 0.41 -4.07
N GLY A 346 -3.14 -0.73 -4.00
CA GLY A 346 -1.68 -0.81 -4.02
C GLY A 346 -0.99 -0.31 -2.75
N TYR A 347 -1.76 -0.03 -1.68
CA TYR A 347 -1.25 0.45 -0.40
C TYR A 347 -1.01 -0.69 0.58
N SER A 348 0.16 -0.67 1.21
CA SER A 348 0.47 -1.50 2.38
C SER A 348 -0.02 -0.80 3.64
N TYR A 349 -1.31 -0.95 3.94
CA TYR A 349 -1.88 -0.45 5.18
C TYR A 349 -1.28 -1.19 6.38
N LEU A 350 -1.03 -0.48 7.47
CA LEU A 350 -0.54 -1.05 8.74
C LEU A 350 0.65 -2.01 8.54
N GLN A 351 1.60 -1.71 7.65
CA GLN A 351 2.74 -2.60 7.36
C GLN A 351 3.54 -2.97 8.63
N LYS A 352 3.55 -2.07 9.62
CA LYS A 352 4.19 -2.26 10.93
C LYS A 352 3.22 -2.70 12.02
N LEU A 353 2.07 -3.30 11.68
CA LEU A 353 1.05 -3.74 12.66
C LEU A 353 1.67 -4.60 13.76
N LYS A 354 2.50 -5.58 13.39
CA LYS A 354 3.19 -6.47 14.36
C LYS A 354 4.17 -5.73 15.27
N GLU A 355 4.94 -4.79 14.71
CA GLU A 355 5.93 -3.98 15.45
C GLU A 355 5.23 -3.02 16.42
N TYR A 356 4.09 -2.46 15.99
CA TYR A 356 3.43 -1.38 16.69
C TYR A 356 2.35 -1.86 17.66
N TYR A 357 1.61 -2.91 17.28
CA TYR A 357 0.47 -3.45 18.02
C TYR A 357 0.58 -4.98 18.09
N PRO A 358 1.60 -5.52 18.79
CA PRO A 358 1.87 -6.96 18.80
C PRO A 358 0.75 -7.79 19.43
N ASN A 359 0.01 -7.26 20.41
CA ASN A 359 -1.10 -7.99 21.04
C ASN A 359 -2.32 -8.03 20.14
N LEU A 360 -2.66 -6.92 19.49
CA LEU A 360 -3.70 -6.89 18.46
C LEU A 360 -3.37 -7.84 17.32
N HIS A 361 -2.14 -7.78 16.79
CA HIS A 361 -1.67 -8.68 15.74
C HIS A 361 -1.85 -10.15 16.15
N ARG A 362 -1.38 -10.52 17.35
CA ARG A 362 -1.51 -11.90 17.85
C ARG A 362 -2.97 -12.34 17.95
N LYS A 363 -3.89 -11.45 18.35
CA LYS A 363 -5.32 -11.78 18.39
C LYS A 363 -5.92 -12.00 17.01
N MET A 364 -5.57 -11.18 16.04
CA MET A 364 -6.02 -11.37 14.66
C MET A 364 -5.43 -12.64 14.04
N ASP A 365 -4.18 -12.97 14.36
CA ASP A 365 -3.52 -14.19 13.89
C ASP A 365 -4.17 -15.46 14.45
N MET A 366 -4.47 -15.46 15.76
CA MET A 366 -5.22 -16.55 16.39
C MET A 366 -6.64 -16.69 15.83
N LEU A 367 -7.31 -15.58 15.53
CA LEU A 367 -8.64 -15.59 14.90
C LEU A 367 -8.58 -16.25 13.51
N LEU A 368 -7.56 -15.93 12.70
CA LEU A 368 -7.36 -16.55 11.39
C LEU A 368 -7.14 -18.07 11.50
N ASP A 369 -6.34 -18.52 12.47
CA ASP A 369 -6.12 -19.95 12.70
C ASP A 369 -7.43 -20.67 13.08
N LYS A 370 -8.25 -20.06 13.94
CA LYS A 370 -9.56 -20.61 14.32
C LYS A 370 -10.53 -20.65 13.15
N LEU A 371 -10.55 -19.60 12.32
CA LEU A 371 -11.37 -19.53 11.11
C LEU A 371 -11.00 -20.61 10.10
N TYR A 372 -9.71 -20.83 9.88
CA TYR A 372 -9.24 -21.91 9.01
C TYR A 372 -9.61 -23.29 9.57
N ALA A 373 -9.41 -23.50 10.87
CA ALA A 373 -9.73 -24.76 11.53
C ALA A 373 -11.23 -25.09 11.49
N GLU A 374 -12.10 -24.08 11.61
CA GLU A 374 -13.55 -24.27 11.58
C GLU A 374 -14.12 -24.45 10.16
N THR A 375 -13.66 -23.62 9.22
CA THR A 375 -14.26 -23.54 7.88
C THR A 375 -13.54 -24.41 6.84
N GLY A 376 -12.28 -24.76 7.08
CA GLY A 376 -11.39 -25.37 6.08
C GLY A 376 -11.08 -24.47 4.88
N ASN A 377 -11.53 -23.20 4.87
CA ASN A 377 -11.40 -22.34 3.70
C ASN A 377 -9.98 -21.77 3.57
N ALA A 378 -9.30 -22.12 2.47
CA ALA A 378 -7.92 -21.73 2.20
C ALA A 378 -7.69 -20.21 2.14
N LEU A 379 -8.74 -19.38 1.96
CA LEU A 379 -8.58 -17.93 1.99
C LEU A 379 -7.97 -17.44 3.31
N PHE A 380 -8.23 -18.11 4.43
CA PHE A 380 -7.69 -17.73 5.74
C PHE A 380 -6.18 -18.00 5.90
N LEU A 381 -5.58 -18.71 4.95
CA LEU A 381 -4.13 -18.90 4.88
C LEU A 381 -3.40 -17.67 4.34
N GLU A 382 -4.11 -16.73 3.70
CA GLU A 382 -3.58 -15.47 3.15
C GLU A 382 -3.29 -14.42 4.24
N LYS A 383 -2.58 -14.84 5.29
CA LYS A 383 -2.34 -14.04 6.51
C LYS A 383 -1.65 -12.70 6.23
N ALA A 384 -0.73 -12.67 5.27
CA ALA A 384 0.00 -11.45 4.89
C ALA A 384 -0.95 -10.32 4.44
N PHE A 385 -2.05 -10.67 3.76
CA PHE A 385 -3.11 -9.74 3.40
C PHE A 385 -4.06 -9.49 4.56
N LEU A 386 -4.62 -10.58 5.12
CA LEU A 386 -5.76 -10.53 6.03
C LEU A 386 -5.44 -9.84 7.36
N LEU A 387 -4.25 -10.03 7.92
CA LEU A 387 -3.88 -9.41 9.21
C LEU A 387 -3.96 -7.89 9.16
N THR A 388 -3.51 -7.28 8.06
CA THR A 388 -3.59 -5.82 7.90
C THR A 388 -5.02 -5.34 7.71
N ARG A 389 -5.85 -6.11 6.99
CA ARG A 389 -7.26 -5.79 6.73
C ARG A 389 -8.12 -5.95 7.98
N TYR A 390 -7.91 -7.00 8.75
CA TYR A 390 -8.59 -7.20 10.03
C TYR A 390 -8.17 -6.15 11.05
N GLY A 391 -6.91 -5.69 11.03
CA GLY A 391 -6.48 -4.52 11.80
C GLY A 391 -7.24 -3.24 11.43
N LEU A 392 -7.48 -2.99 10.14
CA LEU A 392 -8.30 -1.85 9.69
C LEU A 392 -9.76 -2.00 10.09
N ILE A 393 -10.35 -3.18 9.91
CA ILE A 393 -11.72 -3.48 10.34
C ILE A 393 -11.85 -3.24 11.85
N PHE A 394 -10.91 -3.73 12.65
CA PHE A 394 -10.86 -3.50 14.09
C PHE A 394 -10.75 -2.00 14.44
N SER A 395 -9.93 -1.25 13.69
CA SER A 395 -9.75 0.20 13.89
C SER A 395 -11.06 0.99 13.75
N SER A 396 -12.03 0.45 13.01
CA SER A 396 -13.36 1.06 12.89
C SER A 396 -14.21 0.90 14.16
N ILE A 397 -13.90 -0.06 15.04
CA ILE A 397 -14.63 -0.33 16.29
C ILE A 397 -13.90 0.26 17.50
N LYS A 398 -12.59 0.01 17.64
CA LYS A 398 -11.74 0.49 18.73
C LYS A 398 -10.39 0.98 18.20
N GLY A 399 -9.69 1.78 18.99
CA GLY A 399 -8.30 2.17 18.68
C GLY A 399 -7.38 0.95 18.64
N LEU A 400 -6.39 0.96 17.73
CA LEU A 400 -5.45 -0.15 17.53
C LEU A 400 -4.67 -0.54 18.79
N THR A 401 -4.54 0.38 19.74
CA THR A 401 -3.85 0.19 21.02
C THR A 401 -4.70 -0.57 22.05
N TYR A 402 -5.95 -0.94 21.74
CA TYR A 402 -6.91 -1.49 22.71
C TYR A 402 -6.40 -2.70 23.49
N PHE A 403 -5.73 -3.65 22.83
CA PHE A 403 -5.16 -4.85 23.46
C PHE A 403 -3.74 -4.67 23.98
N GLU A 404 -3.13 -3.50 23.74
CA GLU A 404 -1.76 -3.25 24.14
C GLU A 404 -1.65 -2.95 25.64
N LYS A 405 -0.43 -3.09 26.17
CA LYS A 405 -0.14 -2.76 27.57
C LYS A 405 -0.43 -1.28 27.81
N GLN A 406 -1.10 -0.99 28.92
CA GLN A 406 -1.44 0.37 29.30
C GLN A 406 -0.30 1.01 30.09
N VAL A 407 0.19 2.16 29.62
CA VAL A 407 1.18 2.99 30.31
C VAL A 407 0.45 4.03 31.16
N GLN A 408 0.77 4.06 32.45
CA GLN A 408 0.17 4.95 33.44
C GLN A 408 1.05 6.20 33.62
N ILE A 409 0.48 7.37 33.35
CA ILE A 409 1.19 8.65 33.37
C ILE A 409 0.60 9.53 34.47
N VAL A 410 1.46 10.15 35.28
CA VAL A 410 1.09 11.23 36.20
C VAL A 410 1.73 12.53 35.74
N MET A 411 0.97 13.62 35.81
CA MET A 411 1.49 14.97 35.64
C MET A 411 1.59 15.63 37.00
N ASP A 412 2.80 16.00 37.39
CA ASP A 412 3.09 16.74 38.61
C ASP A 412 3.72 18.09 38.26
N THR A 413 2.86 19.03 37.86
CA THR A 413 3.25 20.37 37.44
C THR A 413 2.79 21.44 38.43
N ASP A 414 3.48 22.57 38.40
CA ASP A 414 3.16 23.82 39.11
C ASP A 414 2.16 24.70 38.33
N LEU A 415 1.68 24.21 37.17
CA LEU A 415 0.79 24.95 36.29
C LEU A 415 -0.62 25.12 36.86
N PRO A 416 -1.32 26.22 36.52
CA PRO A 416 -2.75 26.35 36.81
C PRO A 416 -3.57 25.20 36.21
N LYS A 417 -4.66 24.82 36.86
CA LYS A 417 -5.52 23.68 36.50
C LYS A 417 -5.87 23.60 35.01
N PHE A 418 -6.20 24.74 34.38
CA PHE A 418 -6.56 24.77 32.96
C PHE A 418 -5.35 24.59 32.03
N ALA A 419 -4.19 25.14 32.40
CA ALA A 419 -2.95 24.95 31.65
C ALA A 419 -2.48 23.48 31.72
N GLU A 420 -2.51 22.87 32.92
CA GLU A 420 -2.18 21.44 33.08
C GLU A 420 -3.15 20.55 32.27
N ARG A 421 -4.44 20.88 32.24
CA ARG A 421 -5.43 20.14 31.44
C ARG A 421 -5.14 20.23 29.95
N ASN A 422 -4.79 21.41 29.45
CA ASN A 422 -4.45 21.61 28.04
C ASN A 422 -3.18 20.82 27.67
N LEU A 423 -2.16 20.91 28.51
CA LEU A 423 -0.91 20.16 28.36
C LEU A 423 -1.16 18.64 28.34
N ARG A 424 -2.02 18.15 29.26
CA ARG A 424 -2.45 16.75 29.30
C ARG A 424 -3.10 16.30 28.00
N HIS A 425 -3.99 17.11 27.41
CA HIS A 425 -4.65 16.76 26.15
C HIS A 425 -3.64 16.69 25.00
N GLN A 426 -2.71 17.64 24.89
CA GLN A 426 -1.67 17.61 23.85
C GLN A 426 -0.83 16.34 23.91
N ILE A 427 -0.40 15.96 25.11
CA ILE A 427 0.40 14.75 25.33
C ILE A 427 -0.43 13.50 25.03
N TYR A 428 -1.67 13.45 25.52
CA TYR A 428 -2.58 12.33 25.25
C TYR A 428 -2.83 12.16 23.75
N ASP A 429 -3.12 13.24 23.03
CA ASP A 429 -3.40 13.21 21.60
C ASP A 429 -2.18 12.80 20.77
N THR A 430 -0.98 13.12 21.24
CA THR A 430 0.27 12.66 20.63
C THR A 430 0.49 11.16 20.83
N LEU A 431 0.17 10.63 22.01
CA LEU A 431 0.49 9.25 22.38
C LEU A 431 -0.60 8.23 22.01
N LYS A 432 -1.88 8.59 22.13
CA LYS A 432 -3.04 7.66 22.13
C LYS A 432 -3.15 6.79 20.88
N TYR A 433 -2.65 7.27 19.74
CA TYR A 433 -2.69 6.55 18.47
C TYR A 433 -1.66 5.43 18.39
N ARG A 434 -0.55 5.55 19.12
CA ARG A 434 0.58 4.62 19.07
C ARG A 434 0.74 3.78 20.34
N TYR A 435 0.29 4.31 21.47
CA TYR A 435 0.42 3.71 22.80
C TYR A 435 -0.91 3.77 23.55
N LYS A 436 -1.22 2.72 24.32
CA LYS A 436 -2.36 2.76 25.24
C LYS A 436 -1.94 3.50 26.50
N VAL A 437 -2.38 4.74 26.65
CA VAL A 437 -1.99 5.60 27.79
C VAL A 437 -3.19 5.94 28.67
N ARG A 438 -2.95 6.03 29.98
CA ARG A 438 -3.93 6.49 30.97
C ARG A 438 -3.29 7.49 31.91
N PHE A 439 -3.89 8.68 32.01
CA PHE A 439 -3.51 9.66 33.02
C PHE A 439 -4.15 9.33 34.37
N LEU A 440 -3.33 9.28 35.40
CA LEU A 440 -3.76 9.12 36.78
C LEU A 440 -3.81 10.46 37.52
N ASN A 441 -4.42 10.47 38.70
CA ASN A 441 -4.38 11.61 39.61
C ASN A 441 -3.00 11.73 40.26
N LYS A 442 -2.62 12.95 40.67
CA LYS A 442 -1.32 13.25 41.33
C LYS A 442 -1.04 12.32 42.53
N ASN A 443 -2.07 11.99 43.30
CA ASN A 443 -1.96 11.13 44.49
C ASN A 443 -1.59 9.66 44.16
N SER A 444 -1.66 9.26 42.89
CA SER A 444 -1.32 7.91 42.43
C SER A 444 0.10 7.81 41.82
N ALA A 445 0.93 8.86 41.98
CA ALA A 445 2.30 8.90 41.45
C ALA A 445 3.18 7.68 41.76
N PRO A 446 3.12 7.02 42.95
CA PRO A 446 3.91 5.81 43.20
C PRO A 446 3.60 4.63 42.27
N GLN A 447 2.38 4.58 41.73
CA GLN A 447 1.91 3.52 40.82
C GLN A 447 2.17 3.86 39.35
N ALA A 448 2.58 5.11 39.06
CA ALA A 448 2.80 5.55 37.70
C ALA A 448 4.02 4.87 37.08
N ASP A 449 3.93 4.65 35.78
CA ASP A 449 5.06 4.21 34.97
C ASP A 449 5.93 5.41 34.56
N VAL A 450 5.28 6.54 34.27
CA VAL A 450 5.92 7.81 33.87
C VAL A 450 5.36 8.97 34.69
N ILE A 451 6.24 9.85 35.14
CA ILE A 451 5.91 11.09 35.83
C ILE A 451 6.45 12.25 35.00
N LEU A 452 5.57 13.13 34.55
CA LEU A 452 5.92 14.33 33.80
C LEU A 452 5.83 15.54 34.73
N THR A 453 6.87 16.35 34.79
CA THR A 453 6.93 17.51 35.69
C THR A 453 7.56 18.73 35.03
N THR A 454 7.05 19.91 35.37
CA THR A 454 7.64 21.22 35.03
C THR A 454 8.68 21.66 36.06
N VAL A 455 8.86 20.90 37.15
CA VAL A 455 9.75 21.24 38.26
C VAL A 455 10.66 20.06 38.55
N ALA A 456 11.90 20.12 38.05
CA ALA A 456 12.92 19.12 38.37
C ALA A 456 13.64 19.46 39.69
N THR A 457 12.94 19.36 40.83
CA THR A 457 13.65 19.43 42.13
C THR A 457 14.31 18.07 42.45
N PRO A 458 15.52 18.06 43.05
CA PRO A 458 16.15 16.83 43.54
C PRO A 458 15.23 16.00 44.44
N MET A 459 14.39 16.66 45.25
CA MET A 459 13.39 16.00 46.08
C MET A 459 12.33 15.21 45.30
N ILE A 460 11.88 15.67 44.12
CA ILE A 460 10.94 14.94 43.27
C ILE A 460 11.64 13.72 42.65
N VAL A 461 12.90 13.88 42.25
CA VAL A 461 13.73 12.81 41.66
C VAL A 461 14.22 11.79 42.68
N GLU A 462 14.28 12.14 43.96
CA GLU A 462 14.54 11.21 45.07
C GLU A 462 13.26 10.54 45.55
N ARG A 463 12.14 11.27 45.57
CA ARG A 463 10.81 10.75 45.95
C ARG A 463 10.26 9.75 44.95
N TYR A 464 10.62 9.88 43.68
CA TYR A 464 10.21 8.98 42.61
C TYR A 464 11.45 8.40 41.93
N ASN A 465 11.42 7.12 41.52
CA ASN A 465 12.56 6.52 40.81
C ASN A 465 12.98 7.40 39.61
N ARG A 466 14.21 7.92 39.61
CA ARG A 466 14.75 8.85 38.59
C ARG A 466 14.52 8.41 37.15
N LYS A 467 14.47 7.10 36.89
CA LYS A 467 14.21 6.55 35.55
C LYS A 467 12.78 6.79 35.04
N LYS A 468 11.85 7.14 35.93
CA LYS A 468 10.42 7.36 35.61
C LYS A 468 10.06 8.84 35.46
N VAL A 469 10.95 9.76 35.82
CA VAL A 469 10.66 11.20 35.89
C VAL A 469 11.23 11.88 34.66
N LEU A 470 10.38 12.57 33.89
CA LEU A 470 10.77 13.40 32.78
C LEU A 470 10.40 14.86 33.05
N HIS A 471 11.39 15.73 32.96
CA HIS A 471 11.17 17.17 32.95
C HIS A 471 10.61 17.59 31.59
N ILE A 472 9.55 18.39 31.62
CA ILE A 472 8.91 18.97 30.44
C ILE A 472 8.73 20.47 30.64
N GLU A 473 8.81 21.24 29.57
CA GLU A 473 8.53 22.67 29.62
C GLU A 473 7.02 22.95 29.80
N SER A 474 6.70 24.15 30.29
CA SER A 474 5.31 24.63 30.42
C SER A 474 4.62 24.80 29.07
N GLU A 475 5.41 25.11 28.03
CA GLU A 475 5.03 25.07 26.61
C GLU A 475 5.85 24.00 25.91
N LEU A 476 5.19 22.95 25.40
CA LEU A 476 5.89 21.80 24.82
C LEU A 476 6.63 22.17 23.54
N THR A 477 7.93 21.89 23.53
CA THR A 477 8.76 21.94 22.33
C THR A 477 8.73 20.61 21.58
N ALA A 478 9.22 20.59 20.34
CA ALA A 478 9.42 19.34 19.60
C ALA A 478 10.33 18.34 20.35
N ARG A 479 11.28 18.86 21.15
CA ARG A 479 12.17 18.05 21.98
C ARG A 479 11.42 17.39 23.13
N ASP A 480 10.47 18.09 23.75
CA ASP A 480 9.64 17.51 24.81
C ASP A 480 8.80 16.35 24.29
N PHE A 481 8.14 16.52 23.14
CA PHE A 481 7.39 15.43 22.51
C PHE A 481 8.27 14.21 22.20
N PHE A 482 9.47 14.43 21.66
CA PHE A 482 10.43 13.35 21.41
C PHE A 482 10.81 12.62 22.70
N ASN A 483 11.14 13.35 23.76
CA ASN A 483 11.52 12.77 25.05
C ASN A 483 10.36 12.02 25.71
N ILE A 484 9.13 12.55 25.63
CA ILE A 484 7.92 11.91 26.15
C ILE A 484 7.68 10.57 25.43
N VAL A 485 7.85 10.53 24.11
CA VAL A 485 7.73 9.28 23.35
C VAL A 485 8.81 8.29 23.77
N ASN A 486 10.07 8.73 23.94
CA ASN A 486 11.17 7.84 24.32
C ASN A 486 10.98 7.20 25.69
N ILE A 487 10.61 7.99 26.71
CA ILE A 487 10.40 7.43 28.06
C ILE A 487 9.24 6.43 28.09
N VAL A 488 8.18 6.67 27.30
CA VAL A 488 7.08 5.71 27.13
C VAL A 488 7.57 4.41 26.49
N VAL A 489 8.43 4.50 25.47
CA VAL A 489 9.01 3.32 24.80
C VAL A 489 9.94 2.53 25.72
N GLU A 490 10.76 3.20 26.52
CA GLU A 490 11.66 2.58 27.50
C GLU A 490 10.88 1.76 28.53
N VAL A 491 9.85 2.39 29.12
CA VAL A 491 8.92 1.74 30.07
C VAL A 491 8.30 0.48 29.45
N MET A 492 7.80 0.56 28.21
CA MET A 492 7.19 -0.60 27.58
C MET A 492 8.20 -1.72 27.27
N SER A 493 9.47 -1.35 27.06
CA SER A 493 10.57 -2.28 26.77
C SER A 493 11.17 -2.90 28.03
N GLY A 494 10.77 -2.43 29.23
CA GLY A 494 11.32 -2.89 30.50
C GLY A 494 12.76 -2.43 30.76
N LYS A 495 13.20 -1.35 30.10
CA LYS A 495 14.48 -0.67 30.35
C LYS A 495 14.25 0.51 31.28
#